data_AF-A0A7S3TMY2-F1
#
_entry.id   AF-A0A7S3TMY2-F1
#
_cell.length_a   1.000
_cell.length_b   1.000
_cell.length_c   1.000
_cell.angle_alpha   90.00
_cell.angle_beta   90.00
_cell.angle_gamma   90.00
#
_symmetry.space_group_name_H-M   'P 1'
#
loop_
_entity.id
_entity.type
_entity.pdbx_description
1 polymer ?
#
loop_
_entity_poly.entity_id
_entity_poly.type
_entity_poly.pdbx_seq_one_letter_code
_entity_poly.pdbx_strand_id
1 'polypeptide(L)'
;LIDFQEQRIVPDGELKERMAAERPYEKWMAEQPLLLDEWVADAGAAAAAHPARETLNSTLSMHGFTKESSDILVAAMAKGKEALGSMGVDTPLAALSLQPRMPSHYFKQLFAQVTNPPIDPIREEVVMSLQCPVGPEQNLLAATEAHARRLILPHPVLSLTEMAALQTSTHKGWTATTLDATFPLAAAKESPNAMRDAIFDLSAKAEAAVLQG
;
A
#
# COMPACT_ATOMS: atom_id res chain seq x y z
N LEU A 1 -7.77 14.00 32.96
CA LEU A 1 -9.25 13.88 32.91
C LEU A 1 -9.82 14.27 34.27
N ILE A 2 -11.03 14.84 34.36
CA ILE A 2 -11.69 15.05 35.66
C ILE A 2 -12.72 13.94 35.83
N ASP A 3 -12.59 13.16 36.91
CA ASP A 3 -13.58 12.16 37.29
C ASP A 3 -14.52 12.79 38.32
N PHE A 4 -15.79 12.98 37.94
CA PHE A 4 -16.81 13.60 38.80
C PHE A 4 -17.38 12.64 39.84
N GLN A 5 -17.25 11.32 39.64
CA GLN A 5 -17.70 10.33 40.62
C GLN A 5 -16.67 10.20 41.74
N GLU A 6 -15.39 10.11 41.37
CA GLU A 6 -14.28 10.09 42.34
C GLU A 6 -13.86 11.50 42.81
N GLN A 7 -14.45 12.54 42.23
CA GLN A 7 -14.22 13.96 42.55
C GLN A 7 -12.74 14.37 42.48
N ARG A 8 -12.00 13.85 41.50
CA ARG A 8 -10.56 14.10 41.38
C ARG A 8 -10.10 14.31 39.94
N ILE A 9 -8.90 14.86 39.80
CA ILE A 9 -8.19 14.92 38.54
C ILE A 9 -7.41 13.61 38.37
N VAL A 10 -7.71 12.88 37.29
CA VAL A 10 -7.02 11.64 36.90
C VAL A 10 -5.86 12.01 35.95
N PRO A 11 -4.60 11.70 36.33
CA PRO A 11 -3.43 11.87 35.47
C PRO A 11 -3.50 11.00 34.19
N ASP A 12 -2.78 11.39 33.15
CA ASP A 12 -2.76 10.68 31.86
C ASP A 12 -2.20 9.25 31.98
N GLY A 13 -1.09 9.06 32.71
CA GLY A 13 -0.46 7.75 32.89
C GLY A 13 -1.39 6.74 33.55
N GLU A 14 -2.04 7.14 34.65
CA GLU A 14 -2.99 6.30 35.38
C GLU A 14 -4.18 5.87 34.48
N LEU A 15 -4.71 6.79 33.68
CA LEU A 15 -5.80 6.49 32.75
C LEU A 15 -5.38 5.46 31.70
N LYS A 16 -4.20 5.64 31.10
CA LYS A 16 -3.66 4.72 30.08
C LYS A 16 -3.37 3.34 30.65
N GLU A 17 -2.78 3.27 31.85
CA GLU A 17 -2.52 2.01 32.54
C GLU A 17 -3.81 1.24 32.81
N ARG A 18 -4.84 1.92 33.32
CA ARG A 18 -6.16 1.32 33.53
C ARG A 18 -6.74 0.75 32.24
N MET A 19 -6.71 1.54 31.15
CA MET A 19 -7.23 1.10 29.85
C MET A 19 -6.43 -0.08 29.28
N ALA A 20 -5.11 -0.05 29.40
CA ALA A 20 -4.23 -1.13 28.94
C ALA A 20 -4.44 -2.42 29.75
N ALA A 21 -4.85 -2.33 31.01
CA ALA A 21 -5.12 -3.48 31.87
C ALA A 21 -6.53 -4.08 31.69
N GLU A 22 -7.44 -3.43 30.95
CA GLU A 22 -8.81 -3.95 30.76
C GLU A 22 -8.84 -5.32 30.07
N ARG A 23 -7.87 -5.59 29.20
CA ARG A 23 -7.79 -6.81 28.40
C ARG A 23 -6.32 -7.18 28.16
N PRO A 24 -6.02 -8.45 27.85
CA PRO A 24 -4.63 -8.89 27.63
C PRO A 24 -4.11 -8.49 26.25
N TYR A 25 -4.06 -7.19 25.95
CA TYR A 25 -3.65 -6.67 24.64
C TYR A 25 -2.23 -7.10 24.26
N GLU A 26 -1.32 -7.17 25.23
CA GLU A 26 0.05 -7.66 25.02
C GLU A 26 0.06 -9.10 24.47
N LYS A 27 -0.74 -9.99 25.08
CA LYS A 27 -0.89 -11.37 24.61
C LYS A 27 -1.45 -11.41 23.19
N TRP A 28 -2.48 -10.61 22.91
CA TRP A 28 -3.09 -10.56 21.58
C TRP A 28 -2.08 -10.10 20.51
N MET A 29 -1.30 -9.06 20.80
CA MET A 29 -0.28 -8.55 19.87
C MET A 29 0.92 -9.49 19.71
N ALA A 30 1.21 -10.34 20.70
CA ALA A 30 2.28 -11.32 20.59
C ALA A 30 1.87 -12.57 19.76
N GLU A 31 0.60 -12.97 19.83
CA GLU A 31 0.15 -14.26 19.29
C GLU A 31 -0.59 -14.16 17.95
N GLN A 32 -1.29 -13.06 17.70
CA GLN A 32 -2.25 -12.96 16.58
C GLN A 32 -1.69 -12.36 15.28
N PRO A 33 -0.83 -11.33 15.29
CA PRO A 33 -0.35 -10.71 14.06
C PRO A 33 0.39 -11.68 13.15
N LEU A 34 0.25 -11.49 11.84
CA LEU A 34 1.03 -12.18 10.84
C LEU A 34 2.14 -11.23 10.39
N LEU A 35 3.39 -11.62 10.59
CA LEU A 35 4.54 -10.81 10.17
C LEU A 35 4.96 -11.23 8.76
N LEU A 36 5.20 -10.24 7.89
CA LEU A 36 5.62 -10.50 6.50
C LEU A 36 6.91 -11.35 6.45
N ASP A 37 7.88 -11.05 7.31
CA ASP A 37 9.17 -11.75 7.34
C ASP A 37 9.01 -13.25 7.68
N GLU A 38 8.09 -13.58 8.59
CA GLU A 38 7.74 -14.97 8.92
C GLU A 38 7.12 -15.69 7.71
N TRP A 39 6.20 -15.02 7.02
CA TRP A 39 5.57 -15.57 5.82
C TRP A 39 6.60 -15.83 4.72
N VAL A 40 7.47 -14.85 4.44
CA VAL A 40 8.53 -14.99 3.43
C VAL A 40 9.48 -16.13 3.76
N ALA A 41 9.87 -16.27 5.03
CA ALA A 41 10.72 -17.37 5.49
C ALA A 41 10.05 -18.74 5.29
N ASP A 42 8.77 -18.87 5.64
CA ASP A 42 8.00 -20.09 5.45
C ASP A 42 7.80 -20.47 3.98
N ALA A 43 7.61 -19.46 3.12
CA ALA A 43 7.41 -19.67 1.68
C ALA A 43 8.66 -20.23 0.99
N GLY A 44 9.86 -19.88 1.49
CA GLY A 44 11.13 -20.19 0.81
C GLY A 44 11.20 -19.64 -0.63
N ALA A 45 10.39 -18.62 -0.93
CA ALA A 45 10.23 -18.10 -2.28
C ALA A 45 11.51 -17.37 -2.71
N ALA A 46 11.96 -17.64 -3.93
CA ALA A 46 13.01 -16.85 -4.58
C ALA A 46 12.38 -15.74 -5.42
N ALA A 47 13.06 -14.60 -5.53
CA ALA A 47 12.65 -13.55 -6.46
C ALA A 47 12.53 -14.12 -7.88
N ALA A 48 11.48 -13.72 -8.60
CA ALA A 48 11.34 -14.06 -10.00
C ALA A 48 12.55 -13.57 -10.80
N ALA A 49 13.03 -14.38 -11.75
CA ALA A 49 14.10 -13.99 -12.64
C ALA A 49 13.70 -12.74 -13.43
N HIS A 50 14.64 -11.81 -13.62
CA HIS A 50 14.39 -10.64 -14.45
C HIS A 50 14.10 -11.07 -15.89
N PRO A 51 13.13 -10.41 -16.56
CA PRO A 51 12.85 -10.68 -17.97
C PRO A 51 14.06 -10.35 -18.83
N ALA A 52 14.11 -10.93 -20.04
CA ALA A 52 15.10 -10.57 -21.04
C ALA A 52 15.06 -9.06 -21.35
N ARG A 53 16.20 -8.48 -21.71
CA ARG A 53 16.38 -7.03 -21.87
C ARG A 53 15.42 -6.45 -22.91
N GLU A 54 15.19 -7.16 -24.01
CA GLU A 54 14.29 -6.75 -25.08
C GLU A 54 12.85 -6.65 -24.58
N THR A 55 12.39 -7.67 -23.85
CA THR A 55 11.07 -7.70 -23.20
C THR A 55 10.94 -6.57 -22.19
N LEU A 56 11.98 -6.30 -21.40
CA LEU A 56 11.98 -5.22 -20.41
C LEU A 56 11.80 -3.85 -21.09
N ASN A 57 12.54 -3.57 -22.17
CA ASN A 57 12.44 -2.29 -22.88
C ASN A 57 11.03 -2.07 -23.46
N SER A 58 10.43 -3.11 -24.05
CA SER A 58 9.06 -3.01 -24.55
C SER A 58 8.04 -2.76 -23.44
N THR A 59 8.20 -3.42 -22.30
CA THR A 59 7.32 -3.25 -21.13
C THR A 59 7.46 -1.85 -20.54
N LEU A 60 8.69 -1.37 -20.36
CA LEU A 60 8.96 -0.01 -19.86
C LEU A 60 8.31 1.04 -20.78
N SER A 61 8.47 0.91 -22.09
CA SER A 61 7.83 1.82 -23.06
C SER A 61 6.31 1.76 -23.01
N MET A 62 5.72 0.57 -22.84
CA MET A 62 4.26 0.40 -22.70
C MET A 62 3.72 1.09 -21.45
N HIS A 63 4.49 1.10 -20.36
CA HIS A 63 4.16 1.79 -19.11
C HIS A 63 4.60 3.27 -19.07
N GLY A 64 5.02 3.83 -20.21
CA GLY A 64 5.34 5.25 -20.34
C GLY A 64 6.68 5.67 -19.74
N PHE A 65 7.58 4.72 -19.42
CA PHE A 65 8.94 5.05 -19.03
C PHE A 65 9.72 5.58 -20.22
N THR A 66 10.33 6.75 -20.04
CA THR A 66 11.24 7.35 -21.01
C THR A 66 12.69 7.18 -20.55
N LYS A 67 13.63 7.34 -21.48
CA LYS A 67 15.06 7.36 -21.17
C LYS A 67 15.38 8.42 -20.10
N GLU A 68 14.82 9.62 -20.24
CA GLU A 68 15.00 10.71 -19.27
C GLU A 68 14.49 10.33 -17.88
N SER A 69 13.28 9.77 -17.78
CA SER A 69 12.73 9.32 -16.49
C SER A 69 13.59 8.22 -15.84
N SER A 70 14.20 7.35 -16.65
CA SER A 70 15.06 6.29 -16.16
C SER A 70 16.42 6.83 -15.69
N ASP A 71 17.06 7.66 -16.49
CA ASP A 71 18.39 8.21 -16.23
C ASP A 71 18.39 9.23 -15.09
N ILE A 72 17.29 9.96 -14.90
CA ILE A 72 17.18 11.01 -13.86
C ILE A 72 16.48 10.46 -12.61
N LEU A 73 15.26 9.94 -12.74
CA LEU A 73 14.42 9.57 -11.58
C LEU A 73 14.83 8.22 -11.01
N VAL A 74 14.83 7.17 -11.85
CA VAL A 74 15.11 5.80 -11.40
C VAL A 74 16.55 5.67 -10.91
N ALA A 75 17.51 6.26 -11.62
CA ALA A 75 18.91 6.24 -11.20
C ALA A 75 19.17 6.96 -9.86
N ALA A 76 18.41 8.01 -9.52
CA ALA A 76 18.48 8.65 -8.21
C ALA A 76 17.89 7.74 -7.12
N MET A 77 16.71 7.16 -7.37
CA MET A 77 16.06 6.23 -6.44
C MET A 77 16.93 5.02 -6.13
N ALA A 78 17.65 4.50 -7.12
CA ALA A 78 18.63 3.41 -6.93
C ALA A 78 19.79 3.78 -5.99
N LYS A 79 20.06 5.08 -5.78
CA LYS A 79 21.03 5.59 -4.80
C LYS A 79 20.39 5.93 -3.44
N GLY A 80 19.11 5.59 -3.25
CA GLY A 80 18.36 5.83 -2.01
C GLY A 80 17.87 7.27 -1.83
N LYS A 81 17.76 8.06 -2.91
CA LYS A 81 17.26 9.44 -2.86
C LYS A 81 16.29 9.73 -3.99
N GLU A 82 15.37 10.64 -3.78
CA GLU A 82 14.58 11.21 -4.88
C GLU A 82 15.46 12.12 -5.76
N ALA A 83 15.13 12.20 -7.05
CA ALA A 83 15.80 13.13 -7.95
C ALA A 83 15.43 14.57 -7.61
N LEU A 84 16.44 15.42 -7.41
CA LEU A 84 16.23 16.85 -7.22
C LEU A 84 16.31 17.58 -8.56
N GLY A 85 15.33 18.44 -8.80
CA GLY A 85 15.28 19.37 -9.93
C GLY A 85 15.13 20.80 -9.45
N SER A 86 15.30 21.74 -10.37
CA SER A 86 15.00 23.16 -10.16
C SER A 86 14.10 23.68 -11.26
N MET A 87 13.65 24.93 -11.13
CA MET A 87 12.65 25.57 -11.99
C MET A 87 11.22 25.04 -11.78
N GLY A 88 10.23 25.80 -12.25
CA GLY A 88 8.83 25.39 -12.23
C GLY A 88 8.51 24.36 -13.33
N VAL A 89 7.34 23.74 -13.22
CA VAL A 89 6.83 22.83 -14.26
C VAL A 89 6.25 23.66 -15.41
N ASP A 90 6.99 23.80 -16.51
CA ASP A 90 6.57 24.49 -17.74
C ASP A 90 5.93 23.55 -18.78
N THR A 91 5.44 22.39 -18.32
CA THR A 91 4.73 21.45 -19.19
C THR A 91 3.22 21.67 -19.11
N PRO A 92 2.46 21.46 -20.20
CA PRO A 92 1.01 21.60 -20.16
C PRO A 92 0.39 20.66 -19.13
N LEU A 93 -0.77 21.06 -18.59
CA LEU A 93 -1.60 20.17 -17.78
C LEU A 93 -1.87 18.87 -18.54
N ALA A 94 -2.00 17.75 -17.82
CA ALA A 94 -2.15 16.44 -18.44
C ALA A 94 -3.30 16.38 -19.47
N ALA A 95 -4.43 17.00 -19.14
CA ALA A 95 -5.60 17.10 -20.02
C ALA A 95 -5.40 17.95 -21.28
N LEU A 96 -4.39 18.84 -21.29
CA LEU A 96 -4.04 19.71 -22.42
C LEU A 96 -2.81 19.21 -23.18
N SER A 97 -2.21 18.11 -22.73
CA SER A 97 -0.99 17.59 -23.34
C SER A 97 -1.31 16.88 -24.66
N LEU A 98 -0.53 17.19 -25.70
CA LEU A 98 -0.58 16.45 -26.98
C LEU A 98 0.10 15.08 -26.89
N GLN A 99 0.81 14.80 -25.80
CA GLN A 99 1.50 13.54 -25.54
C GLN A 99 0.69 12.69 -24.55
N PRO A 100 0.73 11.36 -24.65
CA PRO A 100 0.06 10.49 -23.69
C PRO A 100 0.64 10.72 -22.29
N ARG A 101 -0.23 10.86 -21.29
CA ARG A 101 0.14 11.06 -19.88
C ARG A 101 -0.42 9.92 -19.04
N MET A 102 0.37 9.48 -18.06
CA MET A 102 -0.04 8.47 -17.10
C MET A 102 -1.21 9.00 -16.23
N PRO A 103 -2.12 8.13 -15.77
CA PRO A 103 -3.23 8.53 -14.91
C PRO A 103 -2.78 9.33 -13.66
N SER A 104 -1.62 9.00 -13.09
CA SER A 104 -1.03 9.70 -11.96
C SER A 104 -0.82 11.20 -12.19
N HIS A 105 -0.63 11.66 -13.44
CA HIS A 105 -0.42 13.07 -13.75
C HIS A 105 -1.67 13.94 -13.56
N TYR A 106 -2.85 13.30 -13.56
CA TYR A 106 -4.15 13.96 -13.35
C TYR A 106 -4.46 14.19 -11.88
N PHE A 107 -3.82 13.44 -10.98
CA PHE A 107 -3.96 13.61 -9.53
C PHE A 107 -2.89 14.57 -9.02
N LYS A 108 -3.30 15.55 -8.21
CA LYS A 108 -2.38 16.50 -7.55
C LYS A 108 -2.37 16.22 -6.06
N GLN A 109 -1.18 16.15 -5.48
CA GLN A 109 -1.02 16.00 -4.04
C GLN A 109 -1.59 17.24 -3.35
N LEU A 110 -2.55 17.02 -2.46
CA LEU A 110 -3.05 18.07 -1.59
C LEU A 110 -2.00 18.35 -0.51
N PHE A 111 -1.94 19.60 -0.08
CA PHE A 111 -1.07 20.01 1.02
C PHE A 111 -1.82 20.95 1.94
N ALA A 112 -1.47 20.88 3.22
CA ALA A 112 -2.05 21.73 4.24
C ALA A 112 -1.52 23.16 4.11
N GLN A 113 -2.42 24.13 4.21
CA GLN A 113 -2.09 25.56 4.26
C GLN A 113 -2.94 26.19 5.36
N VAL A 114 -2.30 26.93 6.26
CA VAL A 114 -2.89 27.75 7.34
C VAL A 114 -3.67 26.96 8.40
N THR A 115 -4.62 26.13 7.98
CA THR A 115 -5.57 25.38 8.81
C THR A 115 -4.91 24.32 9.70
N ASN A 116 -3.88 23.65 9.21
CA ASN A 116 -3.04 22.73 9.97
C ASN A 116 -1.58 22.80 9.47
N PRO A 117 -0.58 22.69 10.36
CA PRO A 117 0.82 22.71 9.95
C PRO A 117 1.24 21.38 9.28
N PRO A 118 2.12 21.41 8.25
CA PRO A 118 2.78 20.19 7.77
C PRO A 118 3.79 19.67 8.81
N ILE A 119 4.02 18.37 8.82
CA ILE A 119 5.02 17.69 9.68
C ILE A 119 6.35 17.60 8.92
N ASP A 120 7.48 17.81 9.60
CA ASP A 120 8.82 17.59 9.02
C ASP A 120 9.13 16.08 8.96
N PRO A 121 9.16 15.45 7.76
CA PRO A 121 9.31 13.99 7.66
C PRO A 121 10.71 13.49 8.03
N ILE A 122 11.68 14.38 8.24
CA ILE A 122 13.05 14.02 8.63
C ILE A 122 13.25 14.28 10.12
N ARG A 123 12.86 15.46 10.61
CA ARG A 123 13.08 15.84 12.02
C ARG A 123 12.05 15.24 12.98
N GLU A 124 10.86 14.94 12.48
CA GLU A 124 9.74 14.41 13.26
C GLU A 124 9.36 12.99 12.80
N GLU A 125 10.30 12.24 12.22
CA GLU A 125 10.07 10.86 11.76
C GLU A 125 9.46 9.95 12.84
N VAL A 126 9.84 10.15 14.10
CA VAL A 126 9.39 9.33 15.25
C VAL A 126 7.87 9.37 15.49
N VAL A 127 7.18 10.41 15.00
CA VAL A 127 5.70 10.51 15.11
C VAL A 127 4.98 10.06 13.84
N MET A 128 5.72 9.57 12.84
CA MET A 128 5.20 9.06 11.59
C MET A 128 5.37 7.54 11.51
N SER A 129 4.50 6.87 10.74
CA SER A 129 4.63 5.43 10.47
C SER A 129 4.07 5.11 9.09
N LEU A 130 4.76 4.19 8.39
CA LEU A 130 4.30 3.60 7.13
C LEU A 130 3.71 2.20 7.32
N GLN A 131 3.58 1.74 8.56
CA GLN A 131 3.09 0.39 8.86
C GLN A 131 1.66 0.21 8.31
N CYS A 132 1.47 -0.84 7.53
CA CYS A 132 0.22 -1.14 6.85
C CYS A 132 -0.35 -2.47 7.36
N PRO A 133 -1.35 -2.46 8.25
CA PRO A 133 -2.09 -3.66 8.59
C PRO A 133 -3.06 -4.03 7.45
N VAL A 134 -2.92 -5.24 6.91
CA VAL A 134 -3.68 -5.73 5.75
C VAL A 134 -4.59 -6.89 6.15
N GLY A 135 -5.75 -6.94 5.49
CA GLY A 135 -6.77 -7.99 5.61
C GLY A 135 -7.97 -7.61 6.48
N PRO A 136 -8.81 -8.58 6.88
CA PRO A 136 -10.18 -8.33 7.31
C PRO A 136 -10.25 -7.49 8.58
N GLU A 137 -11.11 -6.47 8.54
CA GLU A 137 -11.41 -5.63 9.68
C GLU A 137 -12.58 -6.20 10.46
N GLN A 138 -12.50 -6.10 11.78
CA GLN A 138 -13.53 -6.60 12.69
C GLN A 138 -14.45 -5.46 13.13
N ASN A 139 -15.55 -5.80 13.80
CA ASN A 139 -16.48 -4.81 14.31
C ASN A 139 -15.84 -3.91 15.38
N LEU A 140 -15.71 -2.62 15.07
CA LEU A 140 -15.13 -1.59 15.93
C LEU A 140 -15.77 -1.49 17.34
N LEU A 141 -17.04 -1.87 17.48
CA LEU A 141 -17.74 -1.82 18.77
C LEU A 141 -17.38 -2.98 19.71
N ALA A 142 -16.68 -3.99 19.20
CA ALA A 142 -16.20 -5.12 19.97
C ALA A 142 -14.68 -5.04 20.13
N ALA A 143 -14.16 -5.49 21.27
CA ALA A 143 -12.73 -5.59 21.48
C ALA A 143 -12.37 -7.05 21.76
N THR A 144 -11.87 -7.69 20.70
CA THR A 144 -11.56 -9.13 20.66
C THR A 144 -10.17 -9.34 20.06
N GLU A 145 -9.52 -10.45 20.39
CA GLU A 145 -8.19 -10.79 19.86
C GLU A 145 -8.14 -10.87 18.33
N ALA A 146 -9.27 -11.16 17.68
CA ALA A 146 -9.40 -11.22 16.23
C ALA A 146 -9.01 -9.91 15.52
N HIS A 147 -9.07 -8.76 16.22
CA HIS A 147 -8.62 -7.47 15.68
C HIS A 147 -7.11 -7.44 15.42
N ALA A 148 -6.33 -8.20 16.18
CA ALA A 148 -4.88 -8.28 16.04
C ALA A 148 -4.45 -9.27 14.95
N ARG A 149 -5.36 -10.10 14.43
CA ARG A 149 -5.08 -11.08 13.37
C ARG A 149 -5.08 -10.40 11.99
N ARG A 150 -4.05 -9.60 11.72
CA ARG A 150 -3.80 -8.92 10.43
C ARG A 150 -2.38 -9.17 9.96
N LEU A 151 -2.17 -9.11 8.63
CA LEU A 151 -0.82 -9.09 8.06
C LEU A 151 -0.22 -7.70 8.29
N ILE A 152 0.88 -7.63 9.03
CA ILE A 152 1.55 -6.37 9.33
C ILE A 152 2.69 -6.17 8.34
N LEU A 153 2.52 -5.22 7.43
CA LEU A 153 3.59 -4.77 6.55
C LEU A 153 4.31 -3.59 7.21
N PRO A 154 5.65 -3.56 7.23
CA PRO A 154 6.39 -2.41 7.76
C PRO A 154 6.20 -1.14 6.92
N HIS A 155 5.97 -1.30 5.61
CA HIS A 155 5.70 -0.24 4.65
C HIS A 155 4.91 -0.77 3.44
N PRO A 156 4.27 0.08 2.61
CA PRO A 156 3.43 -0.37 1.50
C PRO A 156 4.20 -0.87 0.26
N VAL A 157 5.53 -0.76 0.24
CA VAL A 157 6.38 -1.27 -0.84
C VAL A 157 6.72 -2.72 -0.57
N LEU A 158 6.68 -3.59 -1.58
CA LEU A 158 7.08 -4.99 -1.44
C LEU A 158 8.24 -5.30 -2.38
N SER A 159 9.20 -6.08 -1.90
CA SER A 159 10.23 -6.67 -2.77
C SER A 159 9.63 -7.75 -3.67
N LEU A 160 10.35 -8.11 -4.75
CA LEU A 160 9.91 -9.18 -5.64
C LEU A 160 9.80 -10.53 -4.90
N THR A 161 10.67 -10.76 -3.93
CA THR A 161 10.64 -11.95 -3.08
C THR A 161 9.42 -11.96 -2.17
N GLU A 162 9.12 -10.84 -1.52
CA GLU A 162 7.92 -10.70 -0.67
C GLU A 162 6.63 -10.90 -1.48
N MET A 163 6.53 -10.27 -2.65
CA MET A 163 5.40 -10.45 -3.54
C MET A 163 5.24 -11.91 -3.98
N ALA A 164 6.34 -12.57 -4.36
CA ALA A 164 6.31 -13.98 -4.77
C ALA A 164 5.87 -14.90 -3.62
N ALA A 165 6.34 -14.64 -2.39
CA ALA A 165 5.92 -15.39 -1.21
C ALA A 165 4.40 -15.27 -0.99
N LEU A 166 3.87 -14.05 -1.01
CA LEU A 166 2.43 -13.81 -0.84
C LEU A 166 1.58 -14.48 -1.93
N GLN A 167 2.07 -14.53 -3.18
CA GLN A 167 1.33 -15.12 -4.29
C GLN A 167 1.30 -16.66 -4.30
N THR A 168 2.33 -17.31 -3.73
CA THR A 168 2.57 -18.75 -3.95
C THR A 168 2.38 -19.61 -2.71
N SER A 169 2.33 -19.01 -1.52
CA SER A 169 2.20 -19.75 -0.28
C SER A 169 1.02 -19.28 0.56
N THR A 170 0.59 -20.16 1.46
CA THR A 170 -0.42 -19.87 2.47
C THR A 170 0.25 -19.84 3.83
N HIS A 171 -0.06 -18.86 4.67
CA HIS A 171 0.53 -18.75 6.01
C HIS A 171 -0.56 -18.54 7.05
N LYS A 172 -0.59 -19.38 8.11
CA LYS A 172 -1.58 -19.31 9.21
C LYS A 172 -3.04 -19.23 8.74
N GLY A 173 -3.35 -19.93 7.64
CA GLY A 173 -4.68 -19.98 7.02
C GLY A 173 -5.03 -18.79 6.13
N TRP A 174 -4.10 -17.87 5.90
CA TRP A 174 -4.26 -16.79 4.93
C TRP A 174 -3.81 -17.23 3.54
N THR A 175 -4.55 -16.74 2.56
CA THR A 175 -4.40 -17.03 1.13
C THR A 175 -4.30 -15.71 0.37
N ALA A 176 -3.73 -15.75 -0.83
CA ALA A 176 -3.78 -14.64 -1.77
C ALA A 176 -4.36 -15.14 -3.08
N THR A 177 -5.17 -14.30 -3.73
CA THR A 177 -5.71 -14.55 -5.05
C THR A 177 -5.17 -13.51 -6.01
N THR A 178 -4.49 -13.95 -7.07
CA THR A 178 -4.00 -13.08 -8.13
C THR A 178 -5.10 -12.84 -9.15
N LEU A 179 -5.46 -11.57 -9.36
CA LEU A 179 -6.45 -11.17 -10.34
C LEU A 179 -5.77 -10.55 -11.56
N ASP A 180 -6.18 -10.98 -12.75
CA ASP A 180 -5.69 -10.42 -14.01
C ASP A 180 -6.37 -9.07 -14.28
N ALA A 181 -5.59 -7.99 -14.21
CA ALA A 181 -6.02 -6.62 -14.50
C ALA A 181 -5.76 -6.19 -15.96
N THR A 182 -5.59 -7.15 -16.88
CA THR A 182 -5.45 -6.89 -18.32
C THR A 182 -6.77 -7.06 -19.07
N PHE A 183 -6.83 -6.58 -20.32
CA PHE A 183 -7.96 -6.80 -21.20
C PHE A 183 -7.51 -7.02 -22.65
N PRO A 184 -8.23 -7.83 -23.45
CA PRO A 184 -7.80 -8.16 -24.80
C PRO A 184 -7.82 -6.96 -25.77
N LEU A 185 -6.79 -6.85 -26.61
CA LEU A 185 -6.74 -5.85 -27.68
C LEU A 185 -7.89 -5.98 -28.69
N ALA A 186 -8.35 -7.21 -28.95
CA ALA A 186 -9.49 -7.45 -29.84
C ALA A 186 -10.76 -6.75 -29.32
N ALA A 187 -11.08 -6.96 -28.04
CA ALA A 187 -12.20 -6.29 -27.39
C ALA A 187 -12.06 -4.76 -27.43
N ALA A 188 -10.85 -4.24 -27.21
CA ALA A 188 -10.55 -2.80 -27.30
C ALA A 188 -10.82 -2.19 -28.68
N LYS A 189 -10.65 -2.98 -29.75
CA LYS A 189 -10.92 -2.55 -31.13
C LYS A 189 -12.40 -2.63 -31.48
N GLU A 190 -13.13 -3.57 -30.90
CA GLU A 190 -14.55 -3.80 -31.16
C GLU A 190 -15.45 -2.82 -30.41
N SER A 191 -15.09 -2.45 -29.17
CA SER A 191 -15.91 -1.59 -28.32
C SER A 191 -15.08 -0.48 -27.66
N PRO A 192 -15.52 0.80 -27.73
CA PRO A 192 -14.88 1.87 -26.98
C PRO A 192 -15.04 1.71 -25.46
N ASN A 193 -15.96 0.85 -25.00
CA ASN A 193 -16.22 0.57 -23.59
C ASN A 193 -15.42 -0.63 -23.05
N ALA A 194 -14.60 -1.31 -23.86
CA ALA A 194 -13.94 -2.55 -23.45
C ALA A 194 -13.13 -2.43 -22.15
N MET A 195 -12.43 -1.31 -21.94
CA MET A 195 -11.70 -1.06 -20.68
C MET A 195 -12.66 -0.93 -19.49
N ARG A 196 -13.78 -0.25 -19.68
CA ARG A 196 -14.81 -0.09 -18.64
C ARG A 196 -15.40 -1.44 -18.27
N ASP A 197 -15.72 -2.27 -19.26
CA ASP A 197 -16.28 -3.60 -19.07
C ASP A 197 -15.28 -4.52 -18.34
N ALA A 198 -13.99 -4.44 -18.70
CA ALA A 198 -12.93 -5.16 -18.00
C ALA A 198 -12.76 -4.74 -16.53
N ILE A 199 -12.91 -3.45 -16.21
CA ILE A 199 -12.88 -2.97 -14.82
C ILE A 199 -14.06 -3.55 -14.01
N PHE A 200 -15.26 -3.63 -14.60
CA PHE A 200 -16.40 -4.23 -13.93
C PHE A 200 -16.23 -5.74 -13.72
N ASP A 201 -15.72 -6.45 -14.73
CA ASP A 201 -15.40 -7.88 -14.60
C ASP A 201 -14.34 -8.13 -13.53
N LEU A 202 -13.28 -7.33 -13.49
CA LEU A 202 -12.25 -7.41 -12.45
C LEU A 202 -12.82 -7.17 -11.05
N SER A 203 -13.73 -6.20 -10.92
CA SER A 203 -14.39 -5.89 -9.65
C SER A 203 -15.30 -7.04 -9.19
N ALA A 204 -16.05 -7.66 -10.09
CA ALA A 204 -16.88 -8.83 -9.80
C ALA A 204 -16.04 -10.06 -9.41
N LYS A 205 -14.90 -10.28 -10.09
CA LYS A 205 -13.94 -11.33 -9.73
C LYS A 205 -13.33 -11.11 -8.35
N ALA A 206 -13.00 -9.86 -8.01
CA ALA A 206 -12.50 -9.51 -6.68
C ALA A 206 -13.53 -9.79 -5.58
N GLU A 207 -14.78 -9.39 -5.79
CA GLU A 207 -15.89 -9.70 -4.87
C GLU A 207 -16.08 -11.21 -4.69
N ALA A 208 -16.13 -11.96 -5.79
CA ALA A 208 -16.28 -13.41 -5.76
C ALA A 208 -15.12 -14.11 -5.03
N ALA A 209 -13.88 -13.63 -5.22
CA ALA A 209 -12.72 -14.16 -4.51
C ALA A 209 -12.85 -13.94 -3.01
N VAL A 210 -13.20 -12.73 -2.56
CA VAL A 210 -13.38 -12.43 -1.13
C VAL A 210 -14.50 -13.27 -0.50
N LEU A 211 -15.59 -13.54 -1.23
CA LEU A 211 -16.69 -14.38 -0.74
C LEU A 211 -16.32 -15.87 -0.62
N GLN A 212 -15.32 -16.34 -1.37
CA GLN A 212 -14.86 -17.72 -1.34
C GLN A 212 -13.83 -17.99 -0.22
N GLY A 213 -13.20 -16.93 0.31
CA GLY A 213 -12.11 -17.00 1.29
C GLY A 213 -10.74 -17.07 0.63
#